data_AF-A0A4R5HER7-F1
#
_entry.id   AF-A0A4R5HER7-F1
#
_cell.length_a   1.000
_cell.length_b   1.000
_cell.length_c   1.000
_cell.angle_alpha   90.00
_cell.angle_beta   90.00
_cell.angle_gamma   90.00
#
_symmetry.space_group_name_H-M   'P 1'
#
loop_
_entity.id
_entity.type
_entity.pdbx_description
1 polymer ?
#
loop_
_entity_poly.entity_id
_entity_poly.type
_entity_poly.pdbx_seq_one_letter_code
_entity_poly.pdbx_strand_id
1 'polypeptide(L)'
;MNKYGKSALCAVKSIMEKRASSPVEAWGFAVKSYFPNSVSGQEKGCPKGAFLGLCENGNVKGVPKGNYTKSRLNKGYALQALPLLIQNPNQTEKELWEQISSKNYNHQMGVVLALFNEGFLEIEPLSINSRS
;
A
#
# COMPACT_ATOMS: atom_id res chain seq x y z
N MET A 1 7.28 -11.51 -2.34
CA MET A 1 7.17 -10.13 -1.84
C MET A 1 8.39 -9.30 -2.24
N ASN A 2 8.18 -8.19 -2.96
CA ASN A 2 9.26 -7.31 -3.42
C ASN A 2 9.79 -6.35 -2.32
N LYS A 3 10.89 -5.63 -2.59
CA LYS A 3 11.52 -4.71 -1.61
C LYS A 3 10.59 -3.58 -1.14
N TYR A 4 9.74 -3.04 -2.02
CA TYR A 4 8.76 -2.01 -1.64
C TYR A 4 7.66 -2.55 -0.74
N GLY A 5 7.22 -3.79 -0.94
CA GLY A 5 6.33 -4.49 -0.03
C GLY A 5 6.94 -4.63 1.36
N LYS A 6 8.22 -5.03 1.44
CA LYS A 6 8.96 -5.07 2.72
C LYS A 6 9.07 -3.68 3.38
N SER A 7 9.32 -2.63 2.60
CA SER A 7 9.32 -1.26 3.09
C SER A 7 7.96 -0.85 3.66
N ALA A 8 6.85 -1.22 3.02
CA ALA A 8 5.51 -0.93 3.52
C ALA A 8 5.27 -1.57 4.89
N LEU A 9 5.60 -2.86 5.04
CA LEU A 9 5.48 -3.58 6.30
C LEU A 9 6.32 -2.96 7.42
N CYS A 10 7.57 -2.62 7.10
CA CYS A 10 8.47 -1.95 8.05
C CYS A 10 7.93 -0.57 8.46
N ALA A 11 7.36 0.19 7.52
CA ALA A 11 6.73 1.48 7.80
C ALA A 11 5.53 1.33 8.75
N VAL A 12 4.63 0.37 8.49
CA VAL A 12 3.47 0.12 9.37
C VAL A 12 3.93 -0.25 10.79
N LYS A 13 4.88 -1.17 10.92
CA LYS A 13 5.44 -1.56 12.23
C LYS A 13 6.05 -0.36 12.95
N SER A 14 6.80 0.48 12.24
CA SER A 14 7.41 1.68 12.82
C SER A 14 6.37 2.68 13.36
N ILE A 15 5.22 2.80 12.69
CA ILE A 15 4.11 3.65 13.17
C ILE A 15 3.46 3.03 14.42
N MET A 16 3.13 1.75 14.38
CA MET A 16 2.48 1.03 15.49
C MET A 16 3.34 1.02 16.75
N GLU A 17 4.66 0.90 16.59
CA GLU A 17 5.64 0.95 17.67
C GLU A 17 6.03 2.37 18.08
N LYS A 18 5.35 3.40 17.54
CA LYS A 18 5.58 4.83 17.83
C LYS A 18 7.02 5.29 17.54
N ARG A 19 7.75 4.61 16.64
CA ARG A 19 9.07 5.01 16.17
C ARG A 19 9.02 6.05 15.04
N ALA A 20 7.87 6.18 14.38
CA ALA A 20 7.61 7.20 13.38
C ALA A 20 6.30 7.95 13.71
N SER A 21 6.30 9.25 13.51
CA SER A 21 5.18 10.15 13.81
C SER A 21 4.14 10.24 12.68
N SER A 22 4.52 9.82 11.46
CA SER A 22 3.63 9.85 10.30
C SER A 22 3.94 8.73 9.29
N PRO A 23 2.96 8.35 8.44
CA PRO A 23 3.22 7.41 7.35
C PRO A 23 4.30 7.87 6.37
N VAL A 24 4.39 9.19 6.13
CA VAL A 24 5.38 9.78 5.23
C VAL A 24 6.79 9.57 5.78
N GLU A 25 6.98 9.85 7.06
CA GLU A 25 8.24 9.64 7.77
C GLU A 25 8.59 8.14 7.83
N ALA A 26 7.64 7.30 8.24
CA ALA A 26 7.83 5.86 8.36
C ALA A 26 8.25 5.21 7.03
N TRP A 27 7.59 5.59 5.93
CA TRP A 27 7.98 5.16 4.59
C TRP A 27 9.41 5.59 4.26
N GLY A 28 9.75 6.84 4.54
CA GLY A 28 11.06 7.43 4.26
C GLY A 28 12.21 6.67 4.95
N PHE A 29 12.04 6.28 6.20
CA PHE A 29 13.02 5.44 6.90
C PHE A 29 13.06 4.02 6.32
N ALA A 30 11.91 3.38 6.13
CA ALA A 30 11.83 2.01 5.67
C ALA A 30 12.47 1.81 4.28
N VAL A 31 12.21 2.70 3.32
CA VAL A 31 12.82 2.58 1.98
C VAL A 31 14.34 2.75 2.01
N LYS A 32 14.89 3.60 2.89
CA LYS A 32 16.34 3.73 3.03
C LYS A 32 16.97 2.42 3.54
N SER A 33 16.32 1.72 4.46
CA SER A 33 16.79 0.42 4.96
C SER A 33 16.81 -0.67 3.89
N TYR A 34 15.82 -0.70 2.98
CA TYR A 34 15.75 -1.73 1.93
C TYR A 34 16.46 -1.36 0.61
N PHE A 35 16.81 -0.08 0.43
CA PHE A 35 17.53 0.44 -0.73
C PHE A 35 18.74 1.28 -0.32
N PRO A 36 19.70 0.75 0.48
CA PRO A 36 20.78 1.55 1.07
C PRO A 36 21.65 2.27 0.03
N ASN A 37 21.85 1.63 -1.14
CA ASN A 37 22.73 2.13 -2.21
C ASN A 37 21.96 2.55 -3.47
N SER A 38 20.66 2.83 -3.37
CA SER A 38 19.83 3.13 -4.56
C SER A 38 18.89 4.31 -4.29
N VAL A 39 19.35 5.52 -4.63
CA VAL A 39 18.57 6.75 -4.54
C VAL A 39 17.27 6.64 -5.36
N SER A 40 17.37 6.16 -6.60
CA SER A 40 16.19 5.95 -7.46
C SER A 40 15.17 4.96 -6.89
N GLY A 41 15.63 3.98 -6.11
CA GLY A 41 14.77 3.08 -5.34
C GLY A 41 14.09 3.79 -4.17
N GLN A 42 14.84 4.57 -3.39
CA GLN A 42 14.32 5.32 -2.25
C GLN A 42 13.27 6.37 -2.68
N GLU A 43 13.47 7.02 -3.82
CA GLU A 43 12.64 8.13 -4.31
C GLU A 43 11.48 7.68 -5.21
N LYS A 44 11.33 6.38 -5.49
CA LYS A 44 10.30 5.89 -6.42
C LYS A 44 8.89 6.24 -5.93
N GLY A 45 8.19 7.05 -6.72
CA GLY A 45 6.89 7.63 -6.35
C GLY A 45 5.69 6.67 -6.39
N CYS A 46 5.63 5.72 -7.33
CA CYS A 46 4.50 4.80 -7.49
C CYS A 46 4.19 3.95 -6.23
N PRO A 47 5.14 3.16 -5.70
CA PRO A 47 4.88 2.38 -4.50
C PRO A 47 4.66 3.27 -3.26
N LYS A 48 5.35 4.41 -3.16
CA LYS A 48 5.12 5.40 -2.10
C LYS A 48 3.69 5.93 -2.13
N GLY A 49 3.21 6.31 -3.32
CA GLY A 49 1.86 6.83 -3.51
C GLY A 49 0.77 5.80 -3.19
N ALA A 50 1.00 4.53 -3.52
CA ALA A 50 0.11 3.43 -3.15
C ALA A 50 0.03 3.24 -1.63
N PHE A 51 1.19 3.13 -0.95
CA PHE A 51 1.26 3.00 0.51
C PHE A 51 0.56 4.17 1.22
N LEU A 52 0.96 5.40 0.91
CA LEU A 52 0.42 6.59 1.56
C LEU A 52 -1.07 6.79 1.23
N GLY A 53 -1.51 6.37 0.05
CA GLY A 53 -2.92 6.40 -0.34
C GLY A 53 -3.78 5.46 0.49
N LEU A 54 -3.29 4.26 0.79
CA LEU A 54 -3.96 3.31 1.69
C LEU A 54 -4.03 3.83 3.13
N CYS A 55 -2.92 4.38 3.64
CA CYS A 55 -2.90 5.00 4.97
C CYS A 55 -3.87 6.19 5.05
N GLU A 56 -3.86 7.06 4.04
CA GLU A 56 -4.73 8.24 3.97
C GLU A 56 -6.21 7.87 3.98
N ASN A 57 -6.57 6.77 3.31
CA ASN A 57 -7.93 6.26 3.26
C ASN A 57 -8.35 5.48 4.53
N GLY A 58 -7.43 5.22 5.45
CA GLY A 58 -7.70 4.46 6.67
C GLY A 58 -7.74 2.95 6.50
N ASN A 59 -7.19 2.40 5.40
CA ASN A 59 -7.19 0.95 5.16
C ASN A 59 -6.04 0.21 5.84
N VAL A 60 -5.13 0.91 6.54
CA VAL A 60 -3.95 0.28 7.14
C VAL A 60 -4.13 0.23 8.65
N LYS A 61 -4.10 -0.98 9.21
CA LYS A 61 -4.28 -1.22 10.66
C LYS A 61 -3.31 -0.40 11.50
N GLY A 62 -3.83 0.21 12.55
CA GLY A 62 -3.03 1.00 13.49
C GLY A 62 -2.47 2.30 12.91
N VAL A 63 -2.84 2.68 11.68
CA VAL A 63 -2.47 3.94 11.06
C VAL A 63 -3.70 4.84 10.96
N PRO A 64 -3.72 6.01 11.63
CA PRO A 64 -4.81 6.96 11.51
C PRO A 64 -5.02 7.40 10.06
N LYS A 65 -6.28 7.61 9.65
CA LYS A 65 -6.60 8.30 8.40
C LYS A 65 -6.12 9.77 8.47
N GLY A 66 -5.83 10.37 7.31
CA GLY A 66 -5.28 11.73 7.28
C GLY A 66 -5.14 12.26 5.86
N ASN A 67 -4.10 13.06 5.63
CA ASN A 67 -3.68 13.49 4.29
C ASN A 67 -2.17 13.31 4.18
N TYR A 68 -1.74 12.34 3.38
CA TYR A 68 -0.35 11.90 3.34
C TYR A 68 0.23 11.93 1.93
N THR A 69 -0.59 12.05 0.89
CA THR A 69 -0.10 12.05 -0.48
C THR A 69 -0.91 12.94 -1.41
N LYS A 70 -0.21 13.59 -2.35
CA LYS A 70 -0.85 14.27 -3.48
C LYS A 70 -1.10 13.33 -4.66
N SER A 71 -0.63 12.07 -4.59
CA SER A 71 -0.71 11.11 -5.69
C SER A 71 -2.10 10.48 -5.81
N ARG A 72 -3.01 11.17 -6.51
CA ARG A 72 -4.39 10.69 -6.74
C ARG A 72 -4.43 9.35 -7.49
N LEU A 73 -3.58 9.18 -8.50
CA LEU A 73 -3.57 7.97 -9.34
C LEU A 73 -3.14 6.73 -8.58
N ASN A 74 -1.98 6.76 -7.90
CA ASN A 74 -1.48 5.58 -7.18
C ASN A 74 -2.34 5.25 -5.95
N LYS A 75 -2.93 6.26 -5.31
CA LYS A 75 -4.00 6.05 -4.32
C LYS A 75 -5.16 5.28 -4.94
N GLY A 76 -5.69 5.77 -6.08
CA GLY A 76 -6.80 5.12 -6.79
C GLY A 76 -6.50 3.66 -7.17
N TYR A 77 -5.31 3.38 -7.71
CA TYR A 77 -4.90 2.02 -8.05
C TYR A 77 -4.83 1.10 -6.82
N ALA A 78 -4.28 1.58 -5.70
CA ALA A 78 -4.20 0.79 -4.48
C ALA A 78 -5.59 0.48 -3.89
N LEU A 79 -6.53 1.43 -3.97
CA LEU A 79 -7.90 1.22 -3.50
C LEU A 79 -8.71 0.28 -4.40
N GLN A 80 -8.54 0.37 -5.72
CA GLN A 80 -9.17 -0.55 -6.68
C GLN A 80 -8.71 -2.00 -6.49
N ALA A 81 -7.49 -2.21 -6.02
CA ALA A 81 -6.96 -3.54 -5.74
C ALA A 81 -7.65 -4.25 -4.56
N LEU A 82 -8.18 -3.51 -3.58
CA LEU A 82 -8.77 -4.10 -2.37
C LEU A 82 -9.94 -5.06 -2.64
N PRO A 83 -11.00 -4.67 -3.38
CA PRO A 83 -12.10 -5.58 -3.69
C PRO A 83 -11.67 -6.77 -4.56
N LEU A 84 -10.68 -6.59 -5.44
CA LEU A 84 -10.15 -7.67 -6.28
C LEU A 84 -9.45 -8.75 -5.42
N LEU A 85 -8.75 -8.33 -4.35
CA LEU A 85 -8.09 -9.26 -3.42
C LEU A 85 -9.07 -9.98 -2.50
N ILE A 86 -10.23 -9.38 -2.18
CA ILE A 86 -11.30 -10.11 -1.50
C ILE A 86 -11.82 -11.24 -2.39
N GLN A 87 -12.03 -10.97 -3.68
CA GLN A 87 -12.59 -11.95 -4.63
C GLN A 87 -11.58 -13.06 -4.98
N ASN A 88 -10.31 -12.70 -5.15
CA ASN A 88 -9.23 -13.63 -5.42
C ASN A 88 -7.97 -13.25 -4.61
N PRO A 89 -7.77 -13.83 -3.43
CA PRO A 89 -6.65 -13.51 -2.52
C PRO A 89 -5.27 -13.87 -3.05
N ASN A 90 -5.17 -14.82 -3.98
CA ASN A 90 -3.89 -15.44 -4.39
C ASN A 90 -3.28 -14.84 -5.66
N GLN A 91 -3.68 -13.62 -6.01
CA GLN A 91 -3.20 -12.94 -7.22
C GLN A 91 -1.75 -12.47 -7.09
N THR A 92 -1.02 -12.58 -8.19
CA THR A 92 0.30 -11.97 -8.34
C THR A 92 0.21 -10.46 -8.56
N GLU A 93 1.34 -9.77 -8.37
CA GLU A 93 1.45 -8.33 -8.61
C GLU A 93 1.02 -7.94 -10.05
N LYS A 94 1.31 -8.83 -11.01
CA LYS A 94 1.03 -8.60 -12.44
C LYS A 94 -0.43 -8.83 -12.77
N GLU A 95 -1.02 -9.95 -12.35
CA GLU A 95 -2.44 -10.27 -12.59
C GLU A 95 -3.37 -9.19 -12.00
N LEU A 96 -3.05 -8.73 -10.78
CA LEU A 96 -3.79 -7.66 -10.14
C LEU A 96 -3.65 -6.33 -10.90
N TRP A 97 -2.45 -6.04 -11.41
CA TRP A 97 -2.20 -4.82 -12.18
C TRP A 97 -2.92 -4.80 -13.52
N GLU A 98 -2.96 -5.93 -14.23
CA GLU A 98 -3.61 -6.07 -15.54
C GLU A 98 -5.13 -5.82 -15.48
N GLN A 99 -5.75 -6.05 -14.32
CA GLN A 99 -7.17 -5.73 -14.08
C GLN A 99 -7.42 -4.25 -13.78
N ILE A 100 -6.41 -3.50 -13.34
CA ILE A 100 -6.56 -2.12 -12.85
C ILE A 100 -6.10 -1.10 -13.89
N SER A 101 -5.09 -1.42 -14.69
CA SER A 101 -4.46 -0.44 -15.58
C SER A 101 -3.71 -1.09 -16.74
N SER A 102 -3.81 -0.46 -17.92
CA SER A 102 -3.01 -0.81 -19.12
C SER A 102 -1.62 -0.18 -19.14
N LYS A 103 -1.28 0.70 -18.18
CA LYS A 103 0.05 1.32 -18.06
C LYS A 103 1.11 0.31 -17.62
N ASN A 104 2.38 0.68 -17.73
CA ASN A 104 3.48 -0.13 -17.22
C ASN A 104 3.40 -0.33 -15.70
N TYR A 105 3.57 -1.58 -15.29
CA TYR A 105 3.67 -1.96 -13.89
C TYR A 105 4.90 -1.31 -13.23
N ASN A 106 4.74 -0.75 -12.02
CA ASN A 106 5.84 -0.08 -11.31
C ASN A 106 5.79 -0.30 -9.79
N HIS A 107 5.59 -1.54 -9.37
CA HIS A 107 5.69 -1.99 -7.98
C HIS A 107 4.57 -1.56 -7.01
N GLN A 108 3.56 -0.79 -7.46
CA GLN A 108 2.46 -0.39 -6.58
C GLN A 108 1.68 -1.59 -6.02
N MET A 109 1.47 -2.66 -6.80
CA MET A 109 0.72 -3.83 -6.33
C MET A 109 1.50 -4.66 -5.32
N GLY A 110 2.83 -4.67 -5.37
CA GLY A 110 3.63 -5.34 -4.35
C GLY A 110 3.50 -4.72 -2.95
N VAL A 111 3.16 -3.43 -2.85
CA VAL A 111 2.78 -2.81 -1.58
C VAL A 111 1.44 -3.35 -1.09
N VAL A 112 0.43 -3.36 -1.97
CA VAL A 112 -0.92 -3.83 -1.61
C VAL A 112 -0.89 -5.28 -1.16
N LEU A 113 -0.28 -6.17 -1.95
CA LEU A 113 -0.17 -7.60 -1.65
C LEU A 113 0.59 -7.85 -0.36
N ALA A 114 1.69 -7.13 -0.10
CA ALA A 114 2.44 -7.31 1.14
C ALA A 114 1.59 -6.99 2.37
N LEU A 115 0.90 -5.85 2.36
CA LEU A 115 0.04 -5.46 3.47
C LEU A 115 -1.16 -6.39 3.63
N PHE A 116 -1.75 -6.83 2.51
CA PHE A 116 -2.88 -7.77 2.52
C PHE A 116 -2.48 -9.13 3.11
N ASN A 117 -1.41 -9.74 2.58
CA ASN A 117 -0.98 -11.08 2.98
C ASN A 117 -0.53 -11.15 4.45
N GLU A 118 0.01 -10.07 4.97
CA GLU A 118 0.43 -9.96 6.37
C GLU A 118 -0.69 -9.45 7.29
N GLY A 119 -1.91 -9.30 6.76
CA GLY A 119 -3.08 -8.93 7.54
C GLY A 119 -3.09 -7.49 8.06
N PHE A 120 -2.29 -6.60 7.47
CA PHE A 120 -2.24 -5.17 7.83
C PHE A 120 -3.30 -4.31 7.13
N LEU A 121 -4.08 -4.87 6.21
CA LEU A 121 -5.20 -4.15 5.60
C LEU A 121 -6.51 -4.39 6.37
N GLU A 122 -7.23 -3.30 6.62
CA GLU A 122 -8.66 -3.30 6.95
C GLU A 122 -9.42 -3.06 5.66
N ILE A 123 -10.08 -4.11 5.19
CA ILE A 123 -11.00 -4.03 4.06
C ILE A 123 -12.37 -4.23 4.66
N GLU A 124 -13.16 -3.15 4.74
CA GLU A 124 -14.56 -3.30 5.13
C GLU A 124 -15.23 -4.26 4.14
N PRO A 125 -15.95 -5.29 4.63
CA PRO A 125 -16.82 -6.05 3.75
C PRO A 125 -17.75 -5.05 3.08
N LEU A 126 -17.91 -5.12 1.75
CA LEU A 126 -18.96 -4.39 1.07
C LEU A 126 -20.24 -4.62 1.84
N SER A 127 -20.80 -3.58 2.48
CA SER A 127 -22.10 -3.68 3.08
C SER A 127 -23.06 -4.02 1.94
N ILE A 128 -23.42 -5.29 1.82
CA ILE A 128 -24.56 -5.68 0.99
C ILE A 128 -25.73 -5.04 1.71
N ASN A 129 -26.13 -3.84 1.27
CA ASN A 129 -27.42 -3.29 1.59
C ASN A 129 -28.44 -4.20 0.90
N SER A 130 -28.76 -5.33 1.53
CA SER A 130 -29.99 -6.06 1.29
C SER A 130 -31.11 -5.18 1.81
N ARG A 131 -31.54 -4.23 0.98
CA ARG A 131 -32.86 -3.61 1.12
C ARG A 131 -33.86 -4.61 0.57
N SER A 132 -34.33 -5.45 1.49
CA SER A 132 -35.67 -6.05 1.46
C SER A 132 -36.74 -4.97 1.46
#